data_AF-A0A226BY07-F1
#
_entry.id   AF-A0A226BY07-F1
#
_cell.length_a   1.000
_cell.length_b   1.000
_cell.length_c   1.000
_cell.angle_alpha   90.00
_cell.angle_beta   90.00
_cell.angle_gamma   90.00
#
_symmetry.space_group_name_H-M   'P 1'
#
loop_
_entity.id
_entity.type
_entity.pdbx_description
1 polymer ?
#
loop_
_entity_poly.entity_id
_entity_poly.type
_entity_poly.pdbx_seq_one_letter_code
_entity_poly.pdbx_strand_id
1 'polypeptide(L)'
;MFESIFVTFLLVFLAELGDKTQLATMLLATQKKSAIGVFIGASTALVLSALIGVTLGHYLSKLVPEHILKIGAGISFIVIGVFLLWAPKG
;
A
#
# COMPACT_ATOMS: atom_id res chain seq x y z
N MET A 1 2.07 -18.42 -14.69
CA MET A 1 2.42 -16.98 -14.73
C MET A 1 1.17 -16.10 -14.68
N PHE A 2 0.22 -16.26 -15.61
CA PHE A 2 -1.05 -15.51 -15.57
C PHE A 2 -1.88 -15.76 -14.29
N GLU A 3 -1.95 -17.01 -13.82
CA GLU A 3 -2.57 -17.37 -12.54
C GLU A 3 -2.03 -16.56 -11.36
N SER A 4 -0.70 -16.48 -11.21
CA SER A 4 -0.05 -15.76 -10.11
C SER A 4 -0.31 -14.26 -10.18
N ILE A 5 -0.35 -13.68 -11.39
CA ILE A 5 -0.68 -12.26 -11.60
C ILE A 5 -2.13 -12.01 -11.16
N PHE A 6 -3.06 -12.85 -11.58
CA PHE A 6 -4.48 -12.71 -11.24
C PHE A 6 -4.73 -12.85 -9.74
N VAL A 7 -4.15 -13.86 -9.09
CA VAL A 7 -4.27 -14.06 -7.65
C VAL A 7 -3.65 -12.91 -6.86
N THR A 8 -2.46 -12.46 -7.25
CA THR A 8 -1.78 -11.33 -6.57
C THR A 8 -2.57 -10.04 -6.75
N PHE A 9 -3.09 -9.78 -7.96
CA PHE A 9 -3.95 -8.64 -8.24
C PHE A 9 -5.19 -8.66 -7.36
N LEU A 10 -5.92 -9.78 -7.31
CA LEU A 10 -7.11 -9.93 -6.47
C LEU A 10 -6.80 -9.72 -5.00
N LEU A 11 -5.71 -10.31 -4.48
CA LEU A 11 -5.33 -10.18 -3.09
C LEU A 11 -5.02 -8.73 -2.73
N VAL A 12 -4.22 -8.04 -3.54
CA VAL A 12 -3.88 -6.62 -3.32
C VAL A 12 -5.11 -5.74 -3.51
N PHE A 13 -5.93 -5.98 -4.52
CA PHE A 13 -7.15 -5.23 -4.78
C PHE A 13 -8.13 -5.32 -3.60
N LEU A 14 -8.37 -6.53 -3.08
CA LEU A 14 -9.21 -6.73 -1.89
C LEU A 14 -8.59 -6.11 -0.63
N ALA A 15 -7.27 -6.16 -0.48
CA ALA A 15 -6.58 -5.58 0.67
C ALA A 15 -6.62 -4.05 0.69
N GLU A 16 -6.61 -3.40 -0.48
CA GLU A 16 -6.62 -1.94 -0.60
C GLU A 16 -8.04 -1.35 -0.77
N LEU A 17 -9.05 -2.17 -1.04
CA LEU A 17 -10.44 -1.75 -1.23
C LEU A 17 -10.99 -1.02 0.01
N GLY A 18 -11.39 0.22 -0.16
CA GLY A 18 -12.00 1.05 0.89
C GLY A 18 -10.99 1.76 1.79
N ASP A 19 -9.70 1.78 1.43
CA ASP A 19 -8.72 2.55 2.20
C ASP A 19 -8.96 4.07 2.11
N LYS A 20 -8.46 4.80 3.11
CA LYS A 20 -8.52 6.25 3.24
C LYS A 20 -7.97 6.96 2.00
N THR A 21 -6.96 6.40 1.34
CA THR A 21 -6.41 6.94 0.09
C THR A 21 -7.43 6.92 -1.05
N GLN A 22 -8.27 5.89 -1.14
CA GLN A 22 -9.33 5.80 -2.16
C GLN A 22 -10.42 6.84 -1.92
N LEU A 23 -10.87 6.99 -0.66
CA LEU A 23 -11.84 8.03 -0.29
C LEU A 23 -11.30 9.44 -0.56
N ALA A 24 -10.03 9.71 -0.22
CA ALA A 24 -9.39 10.98 -0.53
C ALA A 24 -9.30 11.24 -2.04
N THR A 25 -9.00 10.21 -2.84
CA THR A 25 -8.96 10.29 -4.31
C THR A 25 -10.35 10.58 -4.88
N MET A 26 -11.40 9.91 -4.37
CA MET A 26 -12.78 10.18 -4.77
C MET A 26 -13.21 11.62 -4.44
N LEU A 27 -12.90 12.10 -3.23
CA LEU A 27 -13.18 13.49 -2.83
C LEU A 27 -12.40 14.50 -3.68
N LEU A 28 -11.17 14.19 -4.05
CA LEU A 28 -10.38 15.05 -4.93
C LEU A 28 -10.97 15.07 -6.35
N ALA A 29 -11.46 13.93 -6.83
CA ALA A 29 -12.11 13.81 -8.14
C ALA A 29 -13.42 14.60 -8.21
N THR A 30 -14.18 14.70 -7.11
CA THR A 30 -15.41 15.51 -7.05
C THR A 30 -15.11 17.01 -6.91
N GLN A 31 -14.02 17.40 -6.25
CA GLN A 31 -13.65 18.80 -6.06
C GLN A 31 -12.87 19.42 -7.24
N LYS A 32 -12.17 18.63 -8.05
CA LYS A 32 -11.39 19.12 -9.20
C LYS A 32 -12.21 19.10 -10.49
N LYS A 33 -11.91 20.03 -11.39
CA LYS A 33 -12.57 20.14 -12.71
C LYS A 33 -12.30 18.95 -13.65
N SER A 34 -11.29 18.11 -13.36
CA SER A 34 -10.92 16.99 -14.22
C SER A 34 -10.74 15.70 -13.41
N ALA A 35 -11.75 14.84 -13.45
CA ALA A 35 -11.69 13.50 -12.87
C ALA A 35 -10.59 12.64 -13.53
N ILE A 36 -10.34 12.82 -14.83
CA ILE A 36 -9.29 12.11 -15.57
C ILE A 36 -7.90 12.49 -15.04
N GLY A 37 -7.67 13.78 -14.76
CA GLY A 37 -6.41 14.23 -14.19
C GLY A 37 -6.14 13.65 -12.80
N VAL A 38 -7.18 13.53 -11.97
CA VAL A 38 -7.09 12.89 -10.65
C VAL A 38 -6.84 11.39 -10.79
N PHE A 39 -7.52 10.71 -11.72
CA PHE A 39 -7.31 9.29 -11.99
C PHE A 39 -5.87 8.98 -12.40
N ILE A 40 -5.32 9.73 -13.38
CA ILE A 40 -3.95 9.54 -13.83
C ILE A 40 -2.97 9.83 -12.70
N GLY A 41 -3.12 10.94 -11.98
CA GLY A 41 -2.24 11.31 -10.87
C GLY A 41 -2.22 10.25 -9.76
N ALA A 42 -3.39 9.80 -9.31
CA ALA A 42 -3.52 8.77 -8.28
C ALA A 42 -2.98 7.42 -8.74
N SER A 43 -3.28 7.02 -9.99
CA SER A 43 -2.78 5.76 -10.56
C SER A 43 -1.25 5.76 -10.70
N THR A 44 -0.67 6.85 -11.18
CA THR A 44 0.79 6.99 -11.28
C THR A 44 1.43 6.98 -9.90
N ALA A 45 0.86 7.70 -8.92
CA ALA A 45 1.35 7.67 -7.55
C ALA A 45 1.33 6.27 -6.93
N LEU A 46 0.24 5.51 -7.16
CA LEU A 46 0.12 4.12 -6.70
C LEU A 46 1.20 3.23 -7.31
N VAL A 47 1.37 3.27 -8.64
CA VAL A 47 2.38 2.47 -9.35
C VAL A 47 3.78 2.82 -8.88
N LEU A 48 4.10 4.10 -8.72
CA LEU A 48 5.42 4.54 -8.25
C LEU A 48 5.67 4.10 -6.81
N SER A 49 4.67 4.23 -5.93
CA SER A 49 4.78 3.79 -4.53
C SER A 49 5.04 2.28 -4.45
N ALA A 50 4.27 1.48 -5.19
CA ALA A 50 4.45 0.03 -5.25
C ALA A 50 5.81 -0.35 -5.84
N LEU A 51 6.25 0.32 -6.90
CA LEU A 51 7.55 0.07 -7.53
C LEU A 51 8.71 0.34 -6.55
N ILE A 52 8.65 1.45 -5.82
CA ILE A 52 9.64 1.77 -4.79
C ILE A 52 9.62 0.71 -3.68
N GLY A 53 8.44 0.34 -3.18
CA GLY A 53 8.30 -0.67 -2.13
C GLY A 53 8.87 -2.03 -2.54
N VAL A 54 8.52 -2.51 -3.74
CA VAL A 54 8.99 -3.81 -4.26
C VAL A 54 10.48 -3.79 -4.56
N THR A 55 11.00 -2.73 -5.16
CA THR A 55 12.44 -2.63 -5.47
C THR A 55 13.28 -2.61 -4.20
N LEU A 56 12.93 -1.79 -3.22
CA LEU A 56 13.62 -1.75 -1.93
C LEU A 56 13.49 -3.07 -1.18
N GLY A 57 12.28 -3.66 -1.14
CA GLY A 57 12.05 -4.96 -0.51
C GLY A 57 12.88 -6.08 -1.13
N HIS A 58 13.02 -6.09 -2.47
CA HIS A 58 13.84 -7.05 -3.20
C HIS A 58 15.34 -6.87 -2.95
N TYR A 59 15.83 -5.64 -2.84
CA TYR A 59 17.22 -5.41 -2.44
C TYR A 59 17.47 -5.86 -1.00
N LEU A 60 16.54 -5.55 -0.10
CA LEU A 60 16.66 -5.89 1.31
C LEU A 60 16.62 -7.41 1.53
N SER A 61 15.79 -8.14 0.78
CA SER A 61 15.69 -9.61 0.86
C SER A 61 16.96 -10.34 0.41
N LYS A 62 17.83 -9.69 -0.38
CA LYS A 62 19.14 -10.24 -0.75
C LYS A 62 20.20 -10.02 0.32
N LEU A 63 20.05 -8.99 1.14
CA LEU A 63 21.03 -8.59 2.16
C LEU A 63 20.71 -9.20 3.53
N VAL A 64 19.42 -9.41 3.83
CA VAL A 64 18.94 -9.84 5.14
C VAL A 64 18.25 -11.20 5.04
N PRO A 65 18.56 -12.16 5.94
CA PRO A 65 17.85 -13.43 6.00
C PRO A 65 16.34 -13.26 6.15
N GLU A 66 15.57 -14.04 5.39
CA GLU A 66 14.10 -13.97 5.33
C GLU A 66 13.42 -14.10 6.70
N HIS A 67 13.98 -14.93 7.59
CA HIS A 67 13.51 -15.09 8.97
C HIS A 67 13.49 -13.76 9.75
N ILE A 68 14.55 -12.96 9.61
CA ILE A 68 14.67 -11.68 10.31
C ILE A 68 13.69 -10.67 9.73
N LEU A 69 13.50 -10.68 8.40
CA LEU A 69 12.52 -9.83 7.73
C LEU A 69 11.09 -10.13 8.19
N LYS A 70 10.73 -11.42 8.28
CA LYS A 70 9.41 -11.83 8.77
C LYS A 70 9.15 -11.39 10.21
N ILE A 71 10.12 -11.60 11.10
CA ILE A 71 9.99 -11.16 12.50
C ILE A 71 9.93 -9.63 12.58
N GLY A 72 10.78 -8.92 11.85
CA GLY A 72 10.81 -7.47 11.82
C GLY A 72 9.50 -6.86 11.30
N ALA A 73 8.92 -7.43 10.24
CA ALA A 73 7.60 -7.05 9.74
C ALA A 73 6.50 -7.28 10.79
N GLY A 74 6.49 -8.46 11.43
CA GLY A 74 5.52 -8.77 12.48
C GLY A 74 5.60 -7.83 13.69
N ILE A 75 6.82 -7.55 14.18
CA ILE A 75 7.05 -6.59 15.27
C ILE A 75 6.57 -5.19 14.85
N SER A 76 6.88 -4.75 13.63
CA SER A 76 6.45 -3.46 13.11
C SER A 76 4.93 -3.35 13.07
N PHE A 77 4.24 -4.41 12.63
CA PHE A 77 2.77 -4.47 12.65
C PHE A 77 2.19 -4.37 14.06
N ILE A 78 2.78 -5.07 15.04
CA ILE A 78 2.35 -4.99 16.44
C ILE A 78 2.56 -3.59 16.99
N VAL A 79 3.73 -2.99 16.76
CA VAL A 79 4.06 -1.63 17.23
C VAL A 79 3.09 -0.61 16.65
N ILE A 80 2.83 -0.66 15.34
CA ILE A 80 1.86 0.23 14.68
C ILE A 80 0.45 -0.02 15.22
N GLY A 81 0.06 -1.28 15.41
CA GLY A 81 -1.25 -1.64 15.97
C GLY A 81 -1.46 -1.09 17.38
N VAL A 82 -0.48 -1.27 18.27
CA VAL A 82 -0.51 -0.72 19.64
C VAL A 82 -0.52 0.81 19.60
N PHE A 83 0.29 1.42 18.74
CA PHE A 83 0.31 2.87 18.56
C PHE A 83 -1.05 3.41 18.10
N LEU A 84 -1.70 2.76 17.13
CA LEU A 84 -3.05 3.14 16.67
C LEU A 84 -4.13 2.97 17.74
N LEU A 85 -4.02 1.95 18.61
CA LEU A 85 -4.95 1.76 19.72
C LEU A 85 -4.80 2.84 20.79
N TRP A 86 -3.56 3.28 21.05
CA TRP A 86 -3.26 4.29 22.06
C TRP A 86 -3.31 5.73 21.54
N ALA A 87 -3.33 5.91 20.22
CA ALA A 87 -3.45 7.20 19.58
C ALA A 87 -4.71 7.92 20.10
N PRO A 88 -4.58 9.12 20.69
CA PRO A 88 -5.71 9.89 21.18
C PRO A 88 -6.74 10.08 20.07
N LYS A 89 -7.96 9.59 20.29
CA LYS A 89 -9.10 9.91 19.45
C LYS A 89 -9.53 11.33 19.81
N GLY A 90 -8.89 12.31 19.20
CA GLY A 90 -9.38 13.69 19.14
C GLY A 90 -10.62 13.77 18.26
#